data_AF-A0A644ZQY2-F1
#
_entry.id   AF-A0A644ZQY2-F1
#
_cell.length_a   1.000
_cell.length_b   1.000
_cell.length_c   1.000
_cell.angle_alpha   90.00
_cell.angle_beta   90.00
_cell.angle_gamma   90.00
#
_symmetry.space_group_name_H-M   'P 1'
#
loop_
_entity.id
_entity.type
_entity.pdbx_description
1 polymer ?
#
loop_
_entity_poly.entity_id
_entity_poly.type
_entity_poly.pdbx_seq_one_letter_code
_entity_poly.pdbx_strand_id
1 'polypeptide(L)'
;MDRNNILRQHITPKSITKDTIKNFPIDGTLKFRTAFIPETTAIDTFFTNYELIEDPFFEVKFDKSLWKNAMLDGDAYNSEWSVEVWKLPSLWDEGDLFFYQATSYGIPNWFTIDLGTKYRITKMRVNQLTHGEGWMFNGGAPKKFEIWGSNTPSTNWSDWTLLGTFESVKPSGLPLGQLSNEDYAVNLAGENYNFNPTTNSFQYIRFKTLEIFNAADNHVCLKELTFWGQPVD
;
A
#
# COMPACT_ATOMS: atom_id res chain seq x y z
N MET A 1 5.77 -22.99 -9.97
CA MET A 1 5.78 -22.32 -11.29
C MET A 1 6.56 -21.02 -11.15
N ASP A 2 7.05 -20.39 -12.21
CA ASP A 2 7.59 -19.02 -12.14
C ASP A 2 6.45 -17.99 -12.20
N ARG A 3 6.77 -16.69 -12.11
CA ARG A 3 5.79 -15.58 -12.19
C ARG A 3 4.97 -15.51 -13.48
N ASN A 4 5.28 -16.32 -14.50
CA ASN A 4 4.54 -16.41 -15.76
C ASN A 4 3.74 -17.71 -15.87
N ASN A 5 3.50 -18.41 -14.76
CA ASN A 5 2.86 -19.74 -14.71
C ASN A 5 3.60 -20.81 -15.53
N ILE A 6 4.90 -20.64 -15.78
CA ILE A 6 5.71 -21.67 -16.44
C ILE A 6 6.30 -22.58 -15.37
N LEU A 7 6.11 -23.89 -15.51
CA LEU A 7 6.78 -24.87 -14.66
C LEU A 7 8.28 -24.85 -14.99
N ARG A 8 9.12 -24.39 -14.06
CA ARG A 8 10.58 -24.46 -14.19
C ARG A 8 11.15 -25.47 -13.21
N GLN A 9 12.02 -26.33 -13.73
CA GLN A 9 12.85 -27.23 -12.93
C GLN A 9 14.18 -26.57 -12.64
N HIS A 10 14.58 -26.56 -11.37
CA HIS A 10 15.87 -26.05 -10.91
C HIS A 10 16.61 -27.19 -10.22
N ILE A 11 17.86 -27.46 -10.62
CA ILE A 11 18.68 -28.53 -10.06
C ILE A 11 19.90 -27.91 -9.40
N THR A 12 19.98 -28.08 -8.09
CA THR A 12 21.14 -27.64 -7.28
C THR A 12 22.12 -28.81 -7.13
N PRO A 13 23.39 -28.67 -7.56
CA PRO A 13 24.40 -29.70 -7.34
C PRO A 13 24.73 -29.90 -5.86
N LYS A 14 25.10 -31.12 -5.46
CA LYS A 14 25.51 -31.47 -4.08
C LYS A 14 26.61 -30.56 -3.51
N SER A 15 27.50 -30.04 -4.34
CA SER A 15 28.63 -29.20 -3.93
C SER A 15 28.21 -27.77 -3.53
N ILE A 16 26.96 -27.37 -3.75
CA ILE A 16 26.46 -26.03 -3.47
C ILE A 16 25.76 -26.03 -2.11
N THR A 17 26.18 -25.14 -1.22
CA THR A 17 25.61 -24.96 0.12
C THR A 17 24.53 -23.88 0.18
N LYS A 18 24.45 -23.01 -0.84
CA LYS A 18 23.43 -21.96 -0.98
C LYS A 18 23.08 -21.76 -2.45
N ASP A 19 21.78 -21.78 -2.75
CA ASP A 19 21.24 -21.53 -4.08
C ASP A 19 20.16 -20.45 -4.02
N THR A 20 19.76 -19.91 -5.17
CA THR A 20 18.76 -18.83 -5.26
C THR A 20 17.83 -19.07 -6.44
N ILE A 21 16.54 -19.24 -6.13
CA ILE A 21 15.48 -19.35 -7.13
C ILE A 21 15.02 -17.94 -7.50
N LYS A 22 15.43 -17.46 -8.66
CA LYS A 22 15.00 -16.14 -9.17
C LYS A 22 13.57 -16.22 -9.70
N ASN A 23 12.82 -15.13 -9.56
CA ASN A 23 11.44 -15.00 -10.05
C ASN A 23 10.47 -16.05 -9.50
N PHE A 24 10.68 -16.49 -8.26
CA PHE A 24 9.66 -17.26 -7.53
C PHE A 24 8.38 -16.42 -7.40
N PRO A 25 7.19 -17.01 -7.64
CA PRO A 25 5.93 -16.29 -7.57
C PRO A 25 5.59 -15.94 -6.12
N ILE A 26 4.95 -14.78 -5.96
CA ILE A 26 4.32 -14.38 -4.69
C ILE A 26 3.24 -15.42 -4.36
N ASP A 27 3.17 -15.83 -3.09
CA ASP A 27 2.30 -16.92 -2.60
C ASP A 27 2.58 -18.26 -3.34
N GLY A 28 3.77 -18.39 -3.90
CA GLY A 28 4.21 -19.58 -4.60
C GLY A 28 4.42 -20.76 -3.68
N THR A 29 4.23 -21.97 -4.20
CA THR A 29 4.70 -23.19 -3.53
C THR A 29 5.92 -23.76 -4.26
N LEU A 30 7.03 -23.90 -3.54
CA LEU A 30 8.23 -24.59 -3.97
C LEU A 30 8.04 -26.07 -3.66
N LYS A 31 7.92 -26.87 -4.71
CA LYS A 31 7.91 -28.33 -4.61
C LYS A 31 9.32 -28.85 -4.85
N PHE A 32 9.96 -29.42 -3.82
CA PHE A 32 11.34 -29.92 -3.91
C PHE A 32 11.46 -31.37 -3.45
N ARG A 33 12.52 -32.04 -3.88
CA ARG A 33 12.94 -33.37 -3.41
C ARG A 33 14.45 -33.48 -3.58
N THR A 34 15.10 -34.37 -2.84
CA THR A 34 16.52 -34.66 -3.04
C THR A 34 16.70 -35.90 -3.90
N ALA A 35 17.84 -35.97 -4.58
CA ALA A 35 18.26 -37.12 -5.38
C ALA A 35 19.58 -37.65 -4.80
N PHE A 36 19.69 -38.97 -4.69
CA PHE A 36 20.86 -39.65 -4.18
C PHE A 36 21.30 -40.75 -5.15
N ILE A 37 22.59 -40.72 -5.49
CA ILE A 37 23.25 -41.75 -6.27
C ILE A 37 24.28 -42.39 -5.31
N PRO A 38 24.16 -43.69 -4.98
CA PRO A 38 24.98 -44.32 -3.95
C PRO A 38 26.46 -44.45 -4.35
N GLU A 39 26.74 -44.61 -5.64
CA GLU A 39 28.09 -44.69 -6.20
C GLU A 39 28.10 -44.20 -7.65
N THR A 40 29.27 -43.78 -8.16
CA THR A 40 29.37 -43.13 -9.48
C THR A 40 28.99 -44.04 -10.66
N THR A 41 28.93 -45.35 -10.44
CA THR A 41 28.56 -46.37 -11.45
C THR A 41 27.14 -46.90 -11.29
N ALA A 42 26.38 -46.40 -10.31
CA ALA A 42 25.02 -46.86 -10.08
C ALA A 42 24.13 -46.49 -11.28
N ILE A 43 23.34 -47.47 -11.73
CA ILE A 43 22.35 -47.26 -12.80
C ILE A 43 21.07 -46.58 -12.29
N ASP A 44 20.82 -46.67 -10.98
CA ASP A 44 19.62 -46.14 -10.32
C ASP A 44 19.92 -44.83 -9.57
N THR A 45 18.98 -43.90 -9.67
CA THR A 45 18.94 -42.67 -8.84
C THR A 45 17.75 -42.77 -7.89
N PHE A 46 18.01 -42.63 -6.59
CA PHE A 46 16.99 -42.67 -5.56
C PHE A 46 16.50 -41.25 -5.27
N PHE A 47 15.19 -41.09 -5.11
CA PHE A 47 14.56 -39.80 -4.82
C PHE A 47 13.80 -39.87 -3.50
N THR A 48 13.83 -38.79 -2.72
CA THR A 48 12.86 -38.61 -1.63
C THR A 48 11.48 -38.32 -2.18
N ASN A 49 10.47 -38.43 -1.32
CA ASN A 49 9.17 -37.82 -1.59
C ASN A 49 9.33 -36.31 -1.80
N TYR A 50 8.37 -35.74 -2.53
CA TYR A 50 8.30 -34.29 -2.67
C TYR A 50 7.82 -33.66 -1.36
N GLU A 51 8.49 -32.59 -0.98
CA GLU A 51 8.08 -31.68 0.08
C GLU A 51 7.64 -30.34 -0.53
N LEU A 52 6.75 -29.64 0.17
CA LEU A 52 6.24 -28.34 -0.21
C LEU A 52 6.76 -27.30 0.77
N ILE A 53 7.38 -26.25 0.25
CA ILE A 53 7.72 -25.04 0.99
C ILE A 53 6.86 -23.93 0.39
N GLU A 54 5.99 -23.33 1.19
CA GLU A 54 5.25 -22.14 0.79
C GLU A 54 6.17 -20.92 0.84
N ASP A 55 5.99 -19.97 -0.08
CA ASP A 55 6.61 -18.65 0.04
C ASP A 55 6.31 -18.11 1.44
N PRO A 56 7.32 -17.75 2.25
CA PRO A 56 7.06 -17.04 3.50
C PRO A 56 6.67 -15.58 3.20
N PHE A 57 5.92 -15.30 2.12
CA PHE A 57 5.42 -13.98 1.79
C PHE A 57 4.58 -13.51 2.97
N PHE A 58 5.22 -12.73 3.83
CA PHE A 58 4.56 -12.18 4.99
C PHE A 58 4.42 -10.70 4.73
N GLU A 59 3.17 -10.31 4.52
CA GLU A 59 2.77 -8.93 4.48
C GLU A 59 2.75 -8.41 5.92
N VAL A 60 3.48 -7.32 6.19
CA VAL A 60 3.38 -6.60 7.47
C VAL A 60 2.66 -5.30 7.28
N LYS A 61 1.95 -4.89 8.34
CA LYS A 61 1.56 -3.49 8.51
C LYS A 61 2.83 -2.66 8.68
N PHE A 62 2.93 -1.54 7.96
CA PHE A 62 4.07 -0.64 8.12
C PHE A 62 4.06 0.00 9.50
N ASP A 63 5.25 0.23 10.04
CA ASP A 63 5.40 0.85 11.35
C ASP A 63 5.12 2.35 11.29
N LYS A 64 3.89 2.74 11.67
CA LYS A 64 3.44 4.13 11.70
C LYS A 64 4.25 5.01 12.66
N SER A 65 4.92 4.44 13.66
CA SER A 65 5.75 5.21 14.59
C SER A 65 6.96 5.85 13.92
N LEU A 66 7.36 5.34 12.76
CA LEU A 66 8.43 5.90 11.93
C LEU A 66 7.96 7.03 11.02
N TRP A 67 6.64 7.16 10.80
CA TRP A 67 6.10 8.02 9.77
C TRP A 67 6.18 9.50 10.13
N LYS A 68 6.50 10.32 9.13
CA LYS A 68 6.59 11.77 9.27
C LYS A 68 5.98 12.45 8.05
N ASN A 69 5.50 13.67 8.25
CA ASN A 69 5.26 14.57 7.14
C ASN A 69 6.60 14.89 6.47
N ALA A 70 6.73 14.63 5.17
CA ALA A 70 7.96 14.92 4.44
C ALA A 70 8.16 16.44 4.19
N MET A 71 7.09 17.23 4.31
CA MET A 71 7.11 18.70 4.25
C MET A 71 7.81 19.24 3.00
N LEU A 72 7.54 18.64 1.83
CA LEU A 72 8.15 19.08 0.57
C LEU A 72 7.48 20.36 0.07
N ASP A 73 8.25 21.21 -0.61
CA ASP A 73 7.68 22.41 -1.23
C ASP A 73 6.58 22.03 -2.23
N GLY A 74 5.41 22.67 -2.08
CA GLY A 74 4.21 22.39 -2.86
C GLY A 74 3.29 21.31 -2.28
N ASP A 75 3.68 20.63 -1.19
CA ASP A 75 2.78 19.72 -0.49
C ASP A 75 1.70 20.47 0.30
N ALA A 76 0.47 19.97 0.22
CA ALA A 76 -0.72 20.49 0.86
C ALA A 76 -0.94 19.87 2.24
N TYR A 77 0.00 20.09 3.16
CA TYR A 77 0.00 19.46 4.49
C TYR A 77 -0.54 20.32 5.64
N ASN A 78 -0.74 21.62 5.42
CA ASN A 78 -1.29 22.50 6.46
C ASN A 78 -2.77 22.20 6.68
N SER A 79 -3.19 22.27 7.94
CA SER A 79 -4.58 22.16 8.36
C SER A 79 -5.23 23.54 8.47
N GLU A 80 -6.54 23.62 8.23
CA GLU A 80 -7.30 24.90 8.21
C GLU A 80 -7.38 25.55 9.61
N TRP A 81 -7.67 24.75 10.65
CA TRP A 81 -8.13 25.28 11.94
C TRP A 81 -7.14 25.18 13.09
N SER A 82 -6.16 24.26 13.01
CA SER A 82 -5.24 24.02 14.12
C SER A 82 -3.96 23.37 13.66
N VAL A 83 -2.83 23.81 14.19
CA VAL A 83 -1.53 23.13 14.03
C VAL A 83 -1.33 21.99 15.03
N GLU A 84 -2.21 21.87 16.03
CA GLU A 84 -2.10 20.87 17.10
C GLU A 84 -3.05 19.70 16.90
N VAL A 85 -4.28 19.97 16.46
CA VAL A 85 -5.29 18.96 16.13
C VAL A 85 -5.63 19.02 14.64
N TRP A 86 -6.16 17.92 14.15
CA TRP A 86 -6.57 17.73 12.75
C TRP A 86 -5.49 17.99 11.69
N LYS A 87 -4.24 17.80 12.09
CA LYS A 87 -3.03 17.96 11.28
C LYS A 87 -2.74 16.70 10.46
N LEU A 88 -1.88 16.81 9.44
CA LEU A 88 -1.54 15.67 8.57
C LEU A 88 -1.10 14.41 9.36
N PRO A 89 -0.30 14.50 10.45
CA PRO A 89 0.01 13.35 11.30
C PRO A 89 -1.18 12.59 11.90
N SER A 90 -2.37 13.18 11.97
CA SER A 90 -3.57 12.46 12.40
C SER A 90 -3.95 11.33 11.45
N LEU A 91 -3.41 11.28 10.24
CA LEU A 91 -3.62 10.14 9.33
C LEU A 91 -2.91 8.86 9.77
N TRP A 92 -2.00 8.91 10.74
CA TRP A 92 -1.25 7.76 11.23
C TRP A 92 -1.02 7.76 12.74
N ASP A 93 -1.84 8.49 13.50
CA ASP A 93 -1.76 8.53 14.97
C ASP A 93 -2.51 7.38 15.65
N GLU A 94 -3.27 6.59 14.89
CA GLU A 94 -4.16 5.51 15.37
C GLU A 94 -5.21 5.99 16.39
N GLY A 95 -5.50 7.29 16.39
CA GLY A 95 -6.46 7.93 17.27
C GLY A 95 -7.81 8.23 16.59
N ASP A 96 -8.61 9.06 17.28
CA ASP A 96 -9.92 9.51 16.79
C ASP A 96 -9.86 10.83 16.02
N LEU A 97 -8.67 11.41 15.85
CA LEU A 97 -8.47 12.60 15.04
C LEU A 97 -8.48 12.26 13.54
N PHE A 98 -8.48 13.30 12.71
CA PHE A 98 -8.53 13.21 11.26
C PHE A 98 -7.80 14.40 10.67
N PHE A 99 -7.24 14.30 9.47
CA PHE A 99 -6.68 15.46 8.79
C PHE A 99 -7.80 16.32 8.20
N TYR A 100 -7.78 17.63 8.48
CA TYR A 100 -8.63 18.64 7.84
C TYR A 100 -7.72 19.66 7.14
N GLN A 101 -7.50 19.46 5.84
CA GLN A 101 -6.59 20.27 5.04
C GLN A 101 -7.08 21.72 4.89
N ALA A 102 -6.14 22.66 4.82
CA ALA A 102 -6.43 24.04 4.47
C ALA A 102 -7.08 24.17 3.08
N THR A 103 -8.11 24.99 2.98
CA THR A 103 -8.91 25.24 1.77
C THR A 103 -8.16 26.01 0.68
N SER A 104 -7.04 26.64 1.03
CA SER A 104 -6.22 27.44 0.14
C SER A 104 -5.45 26.63 -0.91
N TYR A 105 -5.29 25.32 -0.73
CA TYR A 105 -4.57 24.45 -1.67
C TYR A 105 -5.38 24.07 -2.90
N GLY A 106 -6.69 23.92 -2.75
CA GLY A 106 -7.61 23.45 -3.79
C GLY A 106 -7.39 22.04 -4.30
N ILE A 107 -8.21 21.58 -5.23
CA ILE A 107 -8.14 20.23 -5.84
C ILE A 107 -7.85 20.37 -7.34
N PRO A 108 -6.92 19.59 -7.95
CA PRO A 108 -6.12 18.53 -7.34
C PRO A 108 -4.97 19.05 -6.46
N ASN A 109 -4.61 18.28 -5.44
CA ASN A 109 -3.44 18.53 -4.60
C ASN A 109 -2.81 17.22 -4.09
N TRP A 110 -1.73 17.32 -3.34
CA TRP A 110 -1.05 16.17 -2.75
C TRP A 110 -0.36 16.49 -1.44
N PHE A 111 -0.07 15.45 -0.66
CA PHE A 111 0.85 15.50 0.48
C PHE A 111 1.77 14.28 0.45
N THR A 112 2.93 14.39 1.09
CA THR A 112 3.95 13.34 1.12
C THR A 112 4.23 12.87 2.55
N ILE A 113 4.23 11.55 2.74
CA ILE A 113 4.59 10.86 3.98
C ILE A 113 5.97 10.21 3.77
N ASP A 114 6.90 10.49 4.68
CA ASP A 114 8.12 9.71 4.87
C ASP A 114 7.78 8.51 5.75
N LEU A 115 7.91 7.29 5.23
CA LEU A 115 7.64 6.05 5.97
C LEU A 115 8.76 5.69 6.96
N GLY A 116 9.88 6.43 6.94
CA GLY A 116 11.07 6.21 7.77
C GLY A 116 11.95 5.04 7.36
N THR A 117 11.43 4.09 6.58
CA THR A 117 12.18 3.03 5.92
C THR A 117 11.53 2.62 4.60
N LYS A 118 12.23 1.83 3.79
CA LYS A 118 11.75 1.36 2.50
C LYS A 118 10.86 0.14 2.67
N TYR A 119 9.72 0.18 1.99
CA TYR A 119 8.84 -0.97 1.87
C TYR A 119 8.47 -1.24 0.42
N ARG A 120 8.23 -2.52 0.12
CA ARG A 120 7.53 -2.93 -1.10
C ARG A 120 6.04 -3.01 -0.78
N ILE A 121 5.29 -2.00 -1.19
CA ILE A 121 3.86 -1.86 -0.91
C ILE A 121 3.05 -2.92 -1.67
N THR A 122 2.07 -3.49 -0.98
CA THR A 122 1.13 -4.49 -1.53
C THR A 122 -0.31 -4.04 -1.35
N LYS A 123 -0.62 -3.36 -0.25
CA LYS A 123 -1.98 -2.96 0.12
C LYS A 123 -2.01 -1.63 0.86
N MET A 124 -3.10 -0.90 0.70
CA MET A 124 -3.47 0.20 1.58
C MET A 124 -4.91 0.10 2.06
N ARG A 125 -5.19 0.81 3.14
CA ARG A 125 -6.53 1.09 3.62
C ARG A 125 -6.65 2.60 3.80
N VAL A 126 -7.71 3.15 3.23
CA VAL A 126 -8.09 4.55 3.38
C VAL A 126 -9.35 4.61 4.22
N ASN A 127 -9.25 5.19 5.41
CA ASN A 127 -10.39 5.47 6.25
C ASN A 127 -10.84 6.91 5.97
N GLN A 128 -12.05 7.03 5.44
CA GLN A 128 -12.73 8.30 5.24
C GLN A 128 -13.17 8.88 6.60
N LEU A 129 -13.67 10.11 6.60
CA LEU A 129 -14.13 10.79 7.81
C LEU A 129 -15.28 10.05 8.50
N THR A 130 -15.11 9.80 9.81
CA THR A 130 -16.14 9.19 10.67
C THR A 130 -16.63 10.13 11.78
N HIS A 131 -16.33 11.44 11.71
CA HIS A 131 -16.68 12.39 12.77
C HIS A 131 -18.20 12.59 12.91
N GLY A 132 -18.93 12.46 11.81
CA GLY A 132 -20.39 12.46 11.79
C GLY A 132 -20.92 11.94 10.46
N GLU A 133 -22.16 11.44 10.45
CA GLU A 133 -22.77 10.82 9.26
C GLU A 133 -22.79 11.76 8.05
N GLY A 134 -23.07 13.06 8.25
CA GLY A 134 -23.09 14.04 7.16
C GLY A 134 -21.74 14.26 6.45
N TRP A 135 -20.64 13.72 6.98
CA TRP A 135 -19.28 13.88 6.46
C TRP A 135 -18.81 12.66 5.67
N MET A 136 -19.49 11.52 5.82
CA MET A 136 -19.15 10.28 5.12
C MET A 136 -19.46 10.41 3.63
N PHE A 137 -18.48 10.11 2.78
CA PHE A 137 -18.58 10.26 1.31
C PHE A 137 -19.09 11.64 0.87
N ASN A 138 -18.66 12.70 1.56
CA ASN A 138 -19.13 14.05 1.33
C ASN A 138 -17.97 15.06 1.31
N GLY A 139 -18.10 16.19 2.00
CA GLY A 139 -17.15 17.28 1.95
C GLY A 139 -15.73 16.89 2.32
N GLY A 140 -14.80 17.18 1.41
CA GLY A 140 -13.37 16.87 1.53
C GLY A 140 -12.97 15.40 1.41
N ALA A 141 -13.91 14.46 1.37
CA ALA A 141 -13.61 13.04 1.20
C ALA A 141 -13.03 12.76 -0.21
N PRO A 142 -11.79 12.24 -0.33
CA PRO A 142 -11.23 11.87 -1.63
C PRO A 142 -12.08 10.82 -2.32
N LYS A 143 -12.45 11.11 -3.57
CA LYS A 143 -13.18 10.20 -4.45
C LYS A 143 -12.26 9.54 -5.47
N LYS A 144 -11.35 10.29 -6.10
CA LYS A 144 -10.31 9.72 -6.98
C LYS A 144 -8.95 10.22 -6.56
N PHE A 145 -7.98 9.33 -6.53
CA PHE A 145 -6.64 9.65 -6.07
C PHE A 145 -5.58 8.73 -6.67
N GLU A 146 -4.35 9.21 -6.66
CA GLU A 146 -3.16 8.46 -7.07
C GLU A 146 -2.22 8.30 -5.89
N ILE A 147 -1.54 7.16 -5.85
CA ILE A 147 -0.46 6.90 -4.90
C ILE A 147 0.84 6.79 -5.67
N TRP A 148 1.84 7.55 -5.23
CA TRP A 148 3.16 7.62 -5.85
C TRP A 148 4.25 7.25 -4.84
N GLY A 149 5.30 6.59 -5.31
CA GLY A 149 6.46 6.20 -4.50
C GLY A 149 7.75 6.85 -4.97
N SER A 150 8.60 7.25 -4.04
CA SER A 150 9.97 7.68 -4.30
C SER A 150 10.96 7.21 -3.22
N ASN A 151 12.24 7.22 -3.57
CA ASN A 151 13.36 7.07 -2.64
C ASN A 151 14.14 8.38 -2.44
N THR A 152 13.61 9.49 -2.98
CA THR A 152 14.21 10.82 -2.86
C THR A 152 13.10 11.81 -2.49
N PRO A 153 13.27 12.62 -1.43
CA PRO A 153 12.32 13.65 -1.04
C PRO A 153 12.40 14.84 -2.01
N SER A 154 11.86 14.67 -3.21
CA SER A 154 12.00 15.60 -4.32
C SER A 154 10.66 16.22 -4.74
N THR A 155 10.71 17.49 -5.17
CA THR A 155 9.58 18.18 -5.80
C THR A 155 9.43 17.81 -7.28
N ASN A 156 10.47 17.23 -7.89
CA ASN A 156 10.45 16.86 -9.30
C ASN A 156 9.69 15.55 -9.53
N TRP A 157 8.58 15.62 -10.27
CA TRP A 157 7.73 14.47 -10.59
C TRP A 157 8.44 13.33 -11.33
N SER A 158 9.58 13.57 -12.01
CA SER A 158 10.34 12.46 -12.63
C SER A 158 10.96 11.49 -11.62
N ASP A 159 11.11 11.92 -10.37
CA ASP A 159 11.66 11.10 -9.28
C ASP A 159 10.58 10.22 -8.62
N TRP A 160 9.32 10.34 -9.07
CA TRP A 160 8.16 9.66 -8.53
C TRP A 160 7.66 8.57 -9.47
N THR A 161 7.41 7.39 -8.92
CA THR A 161 6.79 6.27 -9.63
C THR A 161 5.32 6.17 -9.26
N LEU A 162 4.41 6.21 -10.24
CA LEU A 162 3.00 5.95 -10.00
C LEU A 162 2.81 4.48 -9.59
N LEU A 163 2.22 4.26 -8.41
CA LEU A 163 1.95 2.93 -7.86
C LEU A 163 0.52 2.47 -8.15
N GLY A 164 -0.41 3.41 -8.30
CA GLY A 164 -1.78 3.13 -8.69
C GLY A 164 -2.67 4.35 -8.69
N THR A 165 -3.79 4.23 -9.40
CA THR A 165 -4.90 5.19 -9.42
C THR A 165 -6.12 4.47 -8.88
N PHE A 166 -6.79 5.08 -7.91
CA PHE A 166 -7.83 4.45 -7.10
C PHE A 166 -9.06 5.35 -7.03
N GLU A 167 -10.23 4.72 -6.85
CA GLU A 167 -11.51 5.40 -6.69
C GLU A 167 -12.22 4.86 -5.45
N SER A 168 -12.62 5.78 -4.58
CA SER A 168 -13.54 5.51 -3.47
C SER A 168 -14.97 5.47 -4.02
N VAL A 169 -15.72 4.45 -3.60
CA VAL A 169 -17.07 4.21 -4.10
C VAL A 169 -18.04 4.26 -2.94
N LYS A 170 -19.01 5.17 -3.01
CA LYS A 170 -20.18 5.17 -2.14
C LYS A 170 -21.14 4.06 -2.60
N PRO A 171 -21.26 2.93 -1.87
CA PRO A 171 -21.94 1.74 -2.38
C PRO A 171 -23.38 1.98 -2.83
N SER A 172 -24.13 2.79 -2.10
CA SER A 172 -25.55 3.01 -2.38
C SER A 172 -25.84 3.85 -3.62
N GLY A 173 -24.87 4.66 -4.07
CA GLY A 173 -25.11 5.67 -5.10
C GLY A 173 -26.15 6.75 -4.74
N LEU A 174 -26.67 6.77 -3.50
CA LEU A 174 -27.63 7.78 -3.07
C LEU A 174 -27.01 9.19 -3.09
N PRO A 175 -27.82 10.25 -3.24
CA PRO A 175 -27.33 11.63 -3.22
C PRO A 175 -26.46 11.97 -2.01
N LEU A 176 -25.56 12.95 -2.15
CA LEU A 176 -24.74 13.46 -1.06
C LEU A 176 -25.62 13.90 0.12
N GLY A 177 -25.17 13.59 1.34
CA GLY A 177 -25.94 13.82 2.58
C GLY A 177 -26.96 12.73 2.92
N GLN A 178 -27.11 11.68 2.09
CA GLN A 178 -27.90 10.49 2.41
C GLN A 178 -26.99 9.26 2.46
N LEU A 179 -27.16 8.43 3.49
CA LEU A 179 -26.40 7.20 3.69
C LEU A 179 -27.35 6.00 3.80
N SER A 180 -26.96 4.89 3.16
CA SER A 180 -27.49 3.57 3.50
C SER A 180 -26.69 2.94 4.64
N ASN A 181 -27.20 1.84 5.20
CA ASN A 181 -26.45 1.04 6.17
C ASN A 181 -25.14 0.46 5.58
N GLU A 182 -25.11 0.20 4.27
CA GLU A 182 -23.92 -0.28 3.57
C GLU A 182 -22.86 0.83 3.44
N ASP A 183 -23.27 2.06 3.12
CA ASP A 183 -22.36 3.21 3.10
C ASP A 183 -21.69 3.38 4.47
N TYR A 184 -22.49 3.34 5.54
CA TYR A 184 -22.00 3.45 6.91
C TYR A 184 -20.98 2.35 7.25
N ALA A 185 -21.31 1.10 6.92
CA ALA A 185 -20.43 -0.05 7.20
C ALA A 185 -19.09 0.05 6.45
N VAL A 186 -19.12 0.40 5.15
CA VAL A 186 -17.89 0.57 4.34
C VAL A 186 -17.04 1.73 4.86
N ASN A 187 -17.67 2.85 5.20
CA ASN A 187 -16.94 4.02 5.70
C ASN A 187 -16.21 3.72 7.02
N LEU A 188 -16.89 3.08 7.98
CA LEU A 188 -16.29 2.69 9.25
C LEU A 188 -15.17 1.66 9.11
N ALA A 189 -15.35 0.66 8.24
CA ALA A 189 -14.34 -0.36 7.99
C ALA A 189 -13.09 0.20 7.31
N GLY A 190 -13.26 1.25 6.50
CA GLY A 190 -12.25 1.77 5.60
C GLY A 190 -12.15 0.95 4.31
N GLU A 191 -11.78 1.63 3.24
CA GLU A 191 -11.69 1.03 1.91
C GLU A 191 -10.29 0.45 1.70
N ASN A 192 -10.24 -0.83 1.30
CA ASN A 192 -8.99 -1.54 1.06
C ASN A 192 -8.67 -1.53 -0.44
N TYR A 193 -7.42 -1.23 -0.77
CA TYR A 193 -6.93 -1.17 -2.14
C TYR A 193 -5.66 -2.00 -2.27
N ASN A 194 -5.59 -2.82 -3.31
CA ASN A 194 -4.41 -3.63 -3.62
C ASN A 194 -3.57 -2.94 -4.69
N PHE A 195 -2.26 -3.00 -4.53
CA PHE A 195 -1.30 -2.50 -5.52
C PHE A 195 -0.90 -3.61 -6.48
N ASN A 196 -0.52 -3.22 -7.70
CA ASN A 196 0.08 -4.16 -8.62
C ASN A 196 1.42 -4.68 -8.03
N PRO A 197 1.72 -5.98 -8.16
CA PRO A 197 2.99 -6.53 -7.71
C PRO A 197 4.18 -5.75 -8.29
N THR A 198 5.08 -5.33 -7.42
CA THR A 198 6.29 -4.59 -7.79
C THR A 198 7.52 -5.19 -7.13
N THR A 199 8.67 -5.12 -7.79
CA THR A 199 9.96 -5.45 -7.16
C THR A 199 10.60 -4.23 -6.48
N ASN A 200 10.11 -3.03 -6.79
CA ASN A 200 10.64 -1.78 -6.26
C ASN A 200 10.15 -1.57 -4.83
N SER A 201 10.95 -0.83 -4.04
CA SER A 201 10.58 -0.38 -2.71
C SER A 201 10.79 1.12 -2.59
N PHE A 202 9.98 1.74 -1.74
CA PHE A 202 9.91 3.19 -1.60
C PHE A 202 9.87 3.57 -0.13
N GLN A 203 10.53 4.67 0.22
CA GLN A 203 10.46 5.28 1.55
C GLN A 203 9.45 6.42 1.60
N TYR A 204 9.30 7.17 0.51
CA TYR A 204 8.37 8.30 0.46
C TYR A 204 7.14 7.92 -0.33
N ILE A 205 5.97 8.18 0.24
CA ILE A 205 4.67 7.97 -0.39
C ILE A 205 3.94 9.29 -0.51
N ARG A 206 3.50 9.59 -1.72
CA ARG A 206 2.69 10.77 -2.02
C ARG A 206 1.27 10.36 -2.34
N PHE A 207 0.33 10.91 -1.59
CA PHE A 207 -1.10 10.77 -1.83
C PHE A 207 -1.54 12.00 -2.61
N LYS A 208 -2.02 11.81 -3.84
CA LYS A 208 -2.49 12.89 -4.70
C LYS A 208 -3.98 12.76 -4.94
N THR A 209 -4.75 13.69 -4.40
CA THR A 209 -6.20 13.75 -4.63
C THR A 209 -6.47 14.40 -5.98
N LEU A 210 -7.25 13.71 -6.82
CA LEU A 210 -7.68 14.18 -8.12
C LEU A 210 -9.11 14.74 -8.08
N GLU A 211 -10.00 14.10 -7.31
CA GLU A 211 -11.42 14.42 -7.21
C GLU A 211 -11.89 14.13 -5.78
N ILE A 212 -12.82 14.94 -5.26
CA ILE A 212 -13.51 14.72 -3.99
C ILE A 212 -15.01 14.50 -4.24
N PHE A 213 -15.74 13.90 -3.29
CA PHE A 213 -17.17 13.60 -3.47
C PHE A 213 -18.04 14.85 -3.66
N ASN A 214 -17.87 15.85 -2.78
CA ASN A 214 -18.56 17.13 -2.92
C ASN A 214 -17.67 18.15 -3.63
N ALA A 215 -17.86 18.33 -4.94
CA ALA A 215 -17.08 19.27 -5.75
C ALA A 215 -17.32 20.76 -5.40
N ALA A 216 -18.29 21.08 -4.53
CA ALA A 216 -18.45 22.43 -3.99
C ALA A 216 -17.40 22.77 -2.92
N ASP A 217 -16.76 21.75 -2.33
CA ASP A 217 -15.63 21.92 -1.42
C ASP A 217 -14.31 21.97 -2.18
N ASN A 218 -13.23 22.35 -1.48
CA ASN A 218 -11.92 22.59 -2.11
C ASN A 218 -10.75 22.18 -1.20
N HIS A 219 -10.95 21.17 -0.36
CA HIS A 219 -9.96 20.68 0.60
C HIS A 219 -10.06 19.15 0.70
N VAL A 220 -9.06 18.52 1.33
CA VAL A 220 -9.05 17.09 1.63
C VAL A 220 -9.29 16.87 3.12
N CYS A 221 -10.16 15.92 3.43
CA CYS A 221 -10.38 15.43 4.77
C CYS A 221 -10.33 13.90 4.79
N LEU A 222 -9.52 13.34 5.68
CA LEU A 222 -9.27 11.91 5.78
C LEU A 222 -9.05 11.53 7.23
N LYS A 223 -9.51 10.35 7.65
CA LYS A 223 -9.30 9.88 9.02
C LYS A 223 -7.94 9.23 9.16
N GLU A 224 -7.68 8.17 8.41
CA GLU A 224 -6.49 7.35 8.61
C GLU A 224 -6.03 6.73 7.28
N LEU A 225 -4.71 6.62 7.15
CA LEU A 225 -4.04 5.81 6.13
C LEU A 225 -3.30 4.66 6.81
N THR A 226 -3.42 3.46 6.25
CA THR A 226 -2.62 2.30 6.66
C THR A 226 -2.07 1.61 5.43
N PHE A 227 -0.78 1.27 5.46
CA PHE A 227 -0.11 0.54 4.39
C PHE A 227 0.39 -0.81 4.90
N TRP A 228 0.41 -1.78 3.99
CA TRP A 228 1.03 -3.07 4.20
C TRP A 228 1.93 -3.44 3.03
N GLY A 229 2.85 -4.36 3.29
CA GLY A 229 3.82 -4.82 2.32
C GLY A 229 4.99 -5.55 2.94
N GLN A 230 6.08 -5.65 2.20
CA GLN A 230 7.30 -6.32 2.66
C GLN A 230 8.32 -5.30 3.14
N PRO A 231 8.92 -5.48 4.34
CA PRO A 231 10.13 -4.78 4.72
C PRO A 231 11.25 -5.10 3.73
N VAL A 232 12.11 -4.14 3.47
CA VAL A 232 13.33 -4.36 2.68
C VAL A 232 14.53 -4.08 3.58
N ASP A 233 15.40 -5.09 3.71
CA ASP A 233 16.68 -4.98 4.41
C ASP A 233 17.66 -4.04 3.70
#